data_AF-A0A1G0AEW6-F1
#
_entry.id   AF-A0A1G0AEW6-F1
#
_cell.length_a   1.000
_cell.length_b   1.000
_cell.length_c   1.000
_cell.angle_alpha   90.00
_cell.angle_beta   90.00
_cell.angle_gamma   90.00
#
_symmetry.space_group_name_H-M   'P 1'
#
loop_
_entity.id
_entity.type
_entity.pdbx_description
1 polymer ?
#
loop_
_entity_poly.entity_id
_entity_poly.type
_entity_poly.pdbx_seq_one_letter_code
_entity_poly.pdbx_strand_id
1 'polypeptide(L)'
;MTEVAVSTRISRDTKALVEDLMREERIDRSAALRKLLHLGVDEYRRRKALDALAAGRVSFGEAAEIAGLTLWEFRELVKDRKVRWVAGGVVEDVKRGLGGR
;
A
#
# COMPACT_ATOMS: atom_id res chain seq x y z
N MET A 1 -6.64 13.88 14.45
CA MET A 1 -7.24 12.77 13.69
C MET A 1 -8.56 12.42 14.35
N THR A 2 -9.66 12.34 13.62
CA THR A 2 -10.95 11.90 14.17
C THR A 2 -11.03 10.38 14.10
N GLU A 3 -11.24 9.72 15.24
CA GLU A 3 -11.47 8.27 15.27
C GLU A 3 -12.95 7.96 15.01
N VAL A 4 -13.21 6.94 14.19
CA VAL A 4 -14.56 6.43 13.90
C VAL A 4 -14.60 4.95 14.26
N ALA A 5 -15.59 4.55 15.05
CA ALA A 5 -15.77 3.14 15.41
C ALA A 5 -16.39 2.37 14.25
N VAL A 6 -15.76 1.25 13.87
CA VAL A 6 -16.25 0.31 12.85
C VAL A 6 -16.34 -1.08 13.48
N SER A 7 -17.44 -1.80 13.23
CA SER A 7 -17.62 -3.17 13.72
C SER A 7 -17.64 -4.16 12.55
N THR A 8 -16.99 -5.31 12.73
CA THR A 8 -17.00 -6.41 11.76
C THR A 8 -16.74 -7.75 12.45
N ARG A 9 -17.10 -8.85 11.79
CA ARG A 9 -16.77 -10.21 12.24
C ARG A 9 -15.43 -10.61 11.65
N ILE A 10 -14.56 -11.17 12.48
CA ILE A 10 -13.24 -11.68 12.08
C ILE A 10 -13.15 -13.18 12.31
N SER A 11 -12.23 -13.85 11.62
CA SER A 11 -11.96 -15.27 11.84
C SER A 11 -11.32 -15.50 13.21
N ARG A 12 -11.33 -16.76 13.68
CA ARG A 12 -10.63 -17.15 14.91
C ARG A 12 -9.13 -16.91 14.81
N ASP A 13 -8.55 -17.17 13.63
CA ASP A 13 -7.12 -16.98 13.38
C ASP A 13 -6.71 -15.51 13.47
N THR A 14 -7.51 -14.59 12.92
CA THR A 14 -7.26 -13.16 13.05
C THR A 14 -7.39 -12.70 14.49
N LYS A 15 -8.35 -13.23 15.25
CA LYS A 15 -8.48 -12.94 16.68
C LYS A 15 -7.24 -13.42 17.46
N ALA A 16 -6.74 -14.61 17.17
CA ALA A 16 -5.52 -15.14 17.78
C ALA A 16 -4.31 -14.25 17.48
N LEU A 17 -4.13 -13.83 16.22
CA LEU A 17 -3.06 -12.90 15.84
C LEU A 17 -3.12 -11.57 16.60
N VAL A 18 -4.33 -11.01 16.78
CA VAL A 18 -4.52 -9.78 17.57
C VAL A 18 -4.12 -10.02 19.03
N GLU A 19 -4.53 -11.13 19.62
CA GLU A 19 -4.20 -11.49 21.00
C GLU A 19 -2.70 -11.73 21.20
N ASP A 20 -2.02 -12.30 20.21
CA ASP A 20 -0.58 -12.52 20.22
C ASP A 20 0.16 -11.17 20.17
N LEU A 21 -0.22 -10.30 19.23
CA LEU A 21 0.34 -8.95 19.10
C LEU A 21 0.14 -8.12 20.39
N MET A 22 -1.03 -8.23 21.02
CA MET A 22 -1.31 -7.57 22.31
C MET A 22 -0.34 -8.04 23.40
N ARG A 23 -0.01 -9.33 23.46
CA ARG A 23 0.91 -9.89 24.48
C ARG A 23 2.35 -9.53 24.18
N GLU A 24 2.78 -9.67 22.93
CA GLU A 24 4.16 -9.42 22.48
C GLU A 24 4.55 -7.95 22.66
N GLU A 25 3.68 -7.02 22.23
CA GLU A 25 3.98 -5.59 22.26
C GLU A 25 3.41 -4.87 23.49
N ARG A 26 2.67 -5.59 24.35
CA ARG A 26 2.00 -5.04 25.56
C ARG A 26 1.09 -3.85 25.25
N ILE A 27 0.26 -4.00 24.22
CA ILE A 27 -0.67 -2.96 23.76
C ILE A 27 -2.13 -3.40 23.95
N ASP A 28 -3.03 -2.42 24.02
CA ASP A 28 -4.47 -2.71 24.09
C ASP A 28 -5.02 -3.25 22.75
N ARG A 29 -6.23 -3.80 22.80
CA ARG A 29 -6.89 -4.41 21.63
C ARG A 29 -7.08 -3.42 20.48
N SER A 30 -7.46 -2.19 20.77
CA SER A 30 -7.70 -1.16 19.75
C SER A 30 -6.38 -0.74 19.09
N ALA A 31 -5.31 -0.60 19.86
CA ALA A 31 -3.96 -0.36 19.34
C ALA A 31 -3.48 -1.52 18.44
N ALA A 32 -3.64 -2.77 18.88
CA ALA A 32 -3.29 -3.94 18.07
C ALA A 32 -4.08 -4.01 16.76
N LEU A 33 -5.41 -3.83 16.82
CA LEU A 33 -6.27 -3.81 15.64
C LEU A 33 -5.90 -2.67 14.68
N ARG A 34 -5.71 -1.44 15.19
CA ARG A 34 -5.31 -0.30 14.35
C ARG A 34 -3.97 -0.55 13.67
N LYS A 35 -2.99 -1.13 14.37
CA LYS A 35 -1.68 -1.47 13.80
C LYS A 35 -1.82 -2.46 12.65
N LEU A 36 -2.53 -3.57 12.86
CA LEU A 36 -2.76 -4.57 11.81
C LEU A 36 -3.55 -4.00 10.63
N LEU A 37 -4.57 -3.18 10.90
CA LEU A 37 -5.34 -2.49 9.87
C LEU A 37 -4.46 -1.54 9.05
N HIS A 38 -3.58 -0.77 9.68
CA HIS A 38 -2.68 0.13 8.98
C HIS A 38 -1.74 -0.63 8.04
N LEU A 39 -1.12 -1.71 8.54
CA LEU A 39 -0.28 -2.60 7.73
C LEU A 39 -1.06 -3.20 6.55
N GLY A 40 -2.30 -3.64 6.79
CA GLY A 40 -3.18 -4.18 5.75
C GLY A 40 -3.58 -3.16 4.70
N VAL A 41 -3.89 -1.92 5.10
CA VAL A 41 -4.24 -0.81 4.20
C VAL A 41 -3.06 -0.46 3.30
N ASP A 42 -1.85 -0.38 3.86
CA ASP A 42 -0.64 -0.06 3.10
C ASP A 42 -0.31 -1.15 2.08
N GLU A 43 -0.35 -2.43 2.50
CA GLU A 43 -0.14 -3.55 1.57
C GLU A 43 -1.23 -3.61 0.49
N TYR A 44 -2.49 -3.34 0.84
CA TYR A 44 -3.60 -3.29 -0.12
C TYR A 44 -3.36 -2.20 -1.18
N ARG A 45 -2.96 -1.00 -0.75
CA ARG A 45 -2.62 0.11 -1.66
C ARG A 45 -1.47 -0.24 -2.59
N ARG A 46 -0.39 -0.81 -2.05
CA ARG A 46 0.78 -1.26 -2.82
C ARG A 46 0.41 -2.30 -3.88
N ARG A 47 -0.38 -3.32 -3.52
CA ARG A 47 -0.86 -4.33 -4.49
C ARG A 47 -1.69 -3.71 -5.59
N LYS A 48 -2.67 -2.87 -5.21
CA LYS A 48 -3.52 -2.17 -6.16
C LYS A 48 -2.71 -1.31 -7.14
N ALA A 49 -1.70 -0.58 -6.65
CA ALA A 49 -0.80 0.21 -7.48
C ALA A 49 -0.01 -0.64 -8.48
N LEU A 50 0.60 -1.73 -8.01
CA LEU A 50 1.36 -2.65 -8.86
C LEU A 50 0.47 -3.31 -9.94
N ASP A 51 -0.73 -3.75 -9.57
CA ASP A 51 -1.68 -4.36 -10.51
C ASP A 51 -2.19 -3.36 -11.55
N ALA A 52 -2.35 -2.09 -11.17
CA ALA A 52 -2.72 -1.02 -12.09
C ALA A 52 -1.57 -0.71 -13.06
N LEU A 53 -0.34 -0.62 -12.55
CA LEU A 53 0.87 -0.39 -13.34
C LEU A 53 1.13 -1.52 -14.32
N ALA A 54 1.07 -2.77 -13.88
CA ALA A 54 1.28 -3.96 -14.70
C ALA A 54 0.26 -4.05 -15.85
N ALA A 55 -0.98 -3.63 -15.59
CA ALA A 55 -2.04 -3.55 -16.59
C ALA A 55 -1.94 -2.33 -17.52
N GLY A 56 -0.95 -1.45 -17.34
CA GLY A 56 -0.80 -0.22 -18.11
C GLY A 56 -1.93 0.80 -17.89
N ARG A 57 -2.67 0.71 -16.79
CA ARG A 57 -3.83 1.56 -16.49
C ARG A 57 -3.44 2.91 -15.87
N VAL A 58 -2.24 3.00 -15.33
CA VAL A 58 -1.69 4.19 -14.67
C VAL A 58 -0.23 4.35 -15.06
N SER A 59 0.28 5.58 -14.98
CA SER A 59 1.72 5.85 -15.09
C SER A 59 2.47 5.34 -13.85
N PHE A 60 3.80 5.31 -13.92
CA PHE A 60 4.62 4.92 -12.77
C PHE A 60 4.45 5.91 -11.61
N GLY A 61 4.40 7.21 -11.91
CA GLY A 61 4.15 8.24 -10.89
C GLY A 61 2.78 8.12 -10.23
N GLU A 62 1.74 7.88 -11.01
CA GLU A 62 0.37 7.68 -10.48
C GLU A 62 0.29 6.41 -9.62
N ALA A 63 1.00 5.35 -10.01
CA ALA A 63 1.07 4.14 -9.19
C ALA A 63 1.81 4.38 -7.85
N ALA A 64 2.87 5.18 -7.84
CA ALA A 64 3.56 5.57 -6.62
C ALA A 64 2.63 6.36 -5.67
N GLU A 65 1.85 7.30 -6.21
CA GLU A 65 0.83 8.05 -5.46
C GLU A 65 -0.25 7.13 -4.87
N ILE A 66 -0.77 6.16 -5.66
CA ILE A 66 -1.76 5.18 -5.17
C ILE A 66 -1.17 4.33 -4.04
N ALA A 67 0.11 3.95 -4.15
CA ALA A 67 0.81 3.20 -3.12
C ALA A 67 1.11 4.02 -1.85
N GLY A 68 0.98 5.35 -1.91
CA GLY A 68 1.39 6.26 -0.84
C GLY A 68 2.90 6.28 -0.64
N LEU A 69 3.66 6.09 -1.71
CA LEU A 69 5.12 6.00 -1.70
C LEU A 69 5.73 7.10 -2.57
N THR A 70 6.97 7.49 -2.24
CA THR A 70 7.78 8.29 -3.16
C THR A 70 8.12 7.48 -4.43
N LEU A 71 8.50 8.17 -5.51
CA LEU A 71 8.94 7.51 -6.74
C LEU A 71 10.10 6.52 -6.50
N TRP A 72 11.01 6.85 -5.60
CA TRP A 72 12.15 6.00 -5.26
C TRP A 72 11.72 4.73 -4.51
N GLU A 73 10.90 4.87 -3.47
CA GLU A 73 10.38 3.73 -2.72
C GLU A 73 9.52 2.82 -3.61
N PHE A 74 8.72 3.41 -4.50
CA PHE A 74 7.92 2.64 -5.43
C PHE A 74 8.77 1.90 -6.46
N ARG A 75 9.90 2.47 -6.90
CA ARG A 75 10.87 1.80 -7.77
C ARG A 75 11.44 0.54 -7.12
N GLU A 76 11.86 0.64 -5.86
CA GLU A 76 12.36 -0.51 -5.13
C GLU A 76 11.25 -1.55 -4.92
N LEU A 77 10.02 -1.13 -4.60
CA LEU A 77 8.88 -2.03 -4.49
C LEU A 77 8.61 -2.82 -5.80
N VAL A 78 8.63 -2.14 -6.94
CA VAL A 78 8.41 -2.76 -8.26
C VAL A 78 9.50 -3.77 -8.60
N LYS A 79 10.76 -3.45 -8.28
CA LYS A 79 11.92 -4.33 -8.44
C LYS A 79 11.80 -5.57 -7.56
N ASP A 80 11.49 -5.39 -6.28
CA ASP A 80 11.35 -6.47 -5.30
C ASP A 80 10.22 -7.43 -5.67
N ARG A 81 9.10 -6.89 -6.16
CA ARG A 81 7.93 -7.67 -6.59
C ARG A 81 8.05 -8.18 -8.03
N LYS A 82 9.17 -7.91 -8.73
CA LYS A 82 9.47 -8.33 -10.11
C LYS A 82 8.34 -8.02 -11.11
N VAL A 83 7.68 -6.88 -10.93
CA VAL A 83 6.58 -6.48 -11.81
C VAL A 83 7.15 -5.95 -13.12
N ARG A 84 6.74 -6.56 -14.23
CA ARG A 84 7.06 -6.09 -15.59
C ARG A 84 5.94 -5.16 -16.06
N TRP A 85 6.28 -3.96 -16.51
CA TRP A 85 5.32 -3.04 -17.13
C TRP A 85 5.84 -2.58 -18.50
N VAL A 86 4.92 -2.24 -19.40
CA VAL A 86 5.26 -1.80 -20.75
C VAL A 86 5.68 -0.33 -20.71
N ALA A 87 6.81 0.00 -21.34
CA ALA A 87 7.47 1.30 -21.27
C ALA A 87 6.65 2.51 -21.75
N GLY A 88 5.44 2.31 -22.31
CA GLY A 88 4.55 3.40 -22.71
C GLY A 88 4.19 4.35 -21.57
N GLY A 89 4.04 3.84 -20.34
CA GLY A 89 3.77 4.68 -19.16
C GLY A 89 4.97 5.54 -18.72
N VAL A 90 6.20 5.08 -18.96
CA VAL A 90 7.44 5.82 -18.62
C VAL A 90 7.58 7.07 -19.47
N VAL A 91 7.17 7.00 -20.75
CA VAL A 91 7.18 8.15 -21.66
C VAL A 91 6.22 9.24 -21.19
N GLU A 92 5.06 8.86 -20.67
CA GLU A 92 4.08 9.80 -20.10
C GLU A 92 4.59 10.46 -18.80
N ASP A 93 5.29 9.72 -17.93
CA ASP A 93 5.91 10.31 -16.74
C ASP A 93 7.00 11.33 -17.09
N VAL A 94 7.82 11.04 -18.11
CA VAL A 94 8.85 11.97 -18.61
C VAL A 94 8.22 13.23 -19.21
N LYS A 95 7.15 13.09 -20.01
CA LYS A 95 6.41 14.24 -20.56
C LYS A 95 5.86 15.13 -19.44
N ARG A 96 5.29 14.53 -18.41
CA ARG A 96 4.72 15.27 -17.26
C ARG A 96 5.81 15.98 -16.44
N GLY A 97 6.97 15.35 -16.24
CA GLY A 97 8.11 15.98 -15.54
C GLY A 97 8.81 17.09 -16.32
N LEU A 98 8.71 17.11 -17.65
CA LEU A 98 9.30 18.12 -18.53
C LEU A 98 8.34 19.25 -18.93
N GLY A 99 7.04 19.13 -18.61
CA GLY A 99 6.01 20.12 -18.94
C GLY A 99 5.86 21.30 -17.97
N GLY A 100 6.69 21.37 -16.94
CA GLY A 100 6.74 22.48 -15.99
C GLY A 100 7.93 23.41 -16.24
N ARG A 101 7.76 24.36 -17.16
CA ARG A 101 8.47 25.65 -17.17
C ARG A 101 7.49 26.77 -17.48
#